data_AF-A0A964DC63-F1
#
_entry.id   AF-A0A964DC63-F1
#
_cell.length_a   1.000
_cell.length_b   1.000
_cell.length_c   1.000
_cell.angle_alpha   90.00
_cell.angle_beta   90.00
_cell.angle_gamma   90.00
#
_symmetry.space_group_name_H-M   'P 1'
#
loop_
_entity.id
_entity.type
_entity.pdbx_description
1 polymer ?
#
loop_
_entity_poly.entity_id
_entity_poly.type
_entity_poly.pdbx_seq_one_letter_code
_entity_poly.pdbx_strand_id
1 'polypeptide(L)'
;MNDMDIFVRKSATYRIWVDETGVGRIRILKRINFKTFVAIFEELHGEIKKKLAGNPGKVHIVCYISKSLYDEMSVNAKEFLGFCQSCMGIKFELALIEM
;
A
#
# COMPACT_ATOMS: atom_id res chain seq x y z
N MET A 1 0.09 19.79 3.57
CA MET A 1 0.52 18.45 4.03
C MET A 1 0.09 18.42 5.48
N ASN A 2 -0.93 17.62 5.83
CA ASN A 2 -1.47 17.64 7.19
C ASN A 2 -0.48 16.97 8.13
N ASP A 3 -0.22 17.57 9.29
CA ASP A 3 0.62 17.07 10.38
C ASP A 3 0.02 15.82 11.09
N MET A 4 -0.79 15.02 10.40
CA MET A 4 -1.52 13.87 10.96
C MET A 4 -1.01 12.51 10.45
N ASP A 5 -0.02 12.50 9.55
CA ASP A 5 0.58 11.24 9.08
C ASP A 5 1.64 10.76 10.09
N ILE A 6 1.39 9.61 10.73
CA ILE A 6 2.21 9.08 11.83
C ILE A 6 3.46 8.35 11.31
N PHE A 7 3.38 7.81 10.10
CA PHE A 7 4.52 7.26 9.38
C PHE A 7 4.46 7.75 7.95
N VAL A 8 5.57 8.25 7.41
CA VAL A 8 5.66 8.70 6.02
C VAL A 8 7.01 8.31 5.44
N ARG A 9 7.00 7.63 4.30
CA ARG A 9 8.17 7.44 3.45
C ARG A 9 7.87 7.89 2.03
N LYS A 10 8.81 8.65 1.47
CA LYS A 10 8.71 9.21 0.12
C LYS A 10 9.92 8.75 -0.69
N SER A 11 9.66 8.38 -1.93
CA SER A 11 10.69 8.17 -2.94
C SER A 11 10.30 8.90 -4.23
N ALA A 12 11.16 8.86 -5.24
CA ALA A 12 10.85 9.38 -6.57
C ALA A 12 9.76 8.56 -7.30
N THR A 13 9.48 7.34 -6.86
CA THR A 13 8.60 6.39 -7.55
C THR A 13 7.36 6.00 -6.74
N TYR A 14 7.37 6.20 -5.42
CA TYR A 14 6.23 5.88 -4.57
C TYR A 14 6.18 6.76 -3.32
N ARG A 15 5.03 6.76 -2.65
CA ARG A 15 4.84 7.29 -1.31
C ARG A 15 4.10 6.26 -0.48
N ILE A 16 4.49 6.09 0.77
CA ILE A 16 3.73 5.29 1.74
C ILE A 16 3.53 6.07 3.01
N TRP A 17 2.38 5.87 3.64
CA TRP A 17 2.10 6.47 4.93
C TRP A 17 1.06 5.67 5.73
N VAL A 18 1.07 5.84 7.04
CA VAL A 18 0.03 5.33 7.95
C VAL A 18 -0.63 6.53 8.61
N ASP A 19 -1.94 6.62 8.50
CA ASP A 19 -2.69 7.71 9.13
C ASP A 19 -2.98 7.44 10.62
N GLU A 20 -3.60 8.42 11.26
CA GLU A 20 -4.06 8.35 12.65
C GLU A 20 -5.06 7.22 12.95
N THR A 21 -5.76 6.73 11.93
CA THR A 21 -6.73 5.62 12.07
C THR A 21 -6.07 4.24 11.91
N GLY A 22 -4.77 4.19 11.63
CA GLY A 22 -4.02 2.96 11.41
C GLY A 22 -4.16 2.39 9.99
N VAL A 23 -4.70 3.15 9.04
CA VAL A 23 -4.82 2.74 7.64
C VAL A 23 -3.51 3.04 6.91
N GLY A 24 -2.90 2.00 6.35
CA GLY A 24 -1.76 2.14 5.46
C GLY A 24 -2.17 2.60 4.08
N ARG A 25 -1.41 3.50 3.49
CA ARG A 25 -1.63 3.96 2.12
C ARG A 25 -0.36 3.85 1.32
N ILE A 26 -0.51 3.36 0.09
CA ILE A 26 0.55 3.23 -0.91
C ILE A 26 0.14 4.06 -2.11
N ARG A 27 0.98 4.98 -2.57
CA ARG A 27 0.77 5.70 -3.83
C ARG A 27 1.94 5.44 -4.77
N ILE A 28 1.66 4.78 -5.89
CA ILE A 28 2.63 4.54 -6.95
C ILE A 28 2.62 5.74 -7.90
N LEU A 29 3.81 6.32 -8.13
CA LEU A 29 4.00 7.52 -8.96
C LEU A 29 4.67 7.20 -10.29
N LYS A 30 5.48 6.14 -10.34
CA LYS A 30 6.23 5.67 -11.53
C LYS A 30 6.33 4.15 -11.49
N ARG A 31 6.78 3.55 -12.59
CA ARG A 31 7.08 2.11 -12.65
C ARG A 31 8.00 1.69 -11.49
N ILE A 32 7.63 0.60 -10.85
CA ILE A 32 8.42 -0.09 -9.83
C ILE A 32 8.49 -1.57 -10.18
N ASN A 33 9.58 -2.22 -9.82
CA ASN A 33 9.68 -3.67 -10.00
C ASN A 33 8.92 -4.40 -8.88
N PHE A 34 8.65 -5.69 -9.11
CA PHE A 34 7.92 -6.53 -8.18
C PHE A 34 8.56 -6.61 -6.78
N LYS A 35 9.89 -6.72 -6.72
CA LYS A 35 10.62 -6.78 -5.44
C LYS A 35 10.42 -5.52 -4.60
N THR A 36 10.48 -4.35 -5.23
CA THR A 36 10.20 -3.07 -4.58
C THR A 36 8.75 -3.02 -4.09
N PHE A 37 7.82 -3.54 -4.87
CA PHE A 37 6.42 -3.57 -4.48
C PHE A 37 6.18 -4.44 -3.24
N VAL A 38 6.72 -5.66 -3.21
CA VAL A 38 6.63 -6.54 -2.03
C VAL A 38 7.26 -5.91 -0.79
N ALA A 39 8.46 -5.31 -0.93
CA ALA A 39 9.14 -4.65 0.18
C ALA A 39 8.31 -3.48 0.77
N ILE A 40 7.64 -2.71 -0.09
CA ILE A 40 6.72 -1.64 0.34
C ILE A 40 5.59 -2.21 1.20
N PHE A 41 4.99 -3.34 0.79
CA PHE A 41 3.92 -3.99 1.54
C PHE A 41 4.37 -4.51 2.89
N GLU A 42 5.51 -5.21 2.93
CA GLU A 42 6.07 -5.76 4.17
C GLU A 42 6.37 -4.66 5.19
N GLU A 43 6.99 -3.57 4.74
CA GLU A 43 7.25 -2.40 5.58
C GLU A 43 5.94 -1.81 6.13
N LEU A 44 4.98 -1.53 5.26
CA LEU A 44 3.73 -0.89 5.67
C LEU A 44 2.91 -1.77 6.61
N HIS A 45 2.84 -3.07 6.35
CA HIS A 45 2.18 -4.03 7.22
C HIS A 45 2.84 -4.10 8.61
N GLY A 46 4.17 -4.05 8.67
CA GLY A 46 4.91 -3.96 9.93
C GLY A 46 4.58 -2.70 10.73
N GLU A 47 4.55 -1.54 10.06
CA GLU A 47 4.21 -0.26 10.70
C GLU A 47 2.77 -0.21 11.21
N ILE A 48 1.80 -0.74 10.45
CA ILE A 48 0.41 -0.86 10.91
C ILE A 48 0.32 -1.75 12.15
N LYS A 49 1.01 -2.92 12.15
CA LYS A 49 0.99 -3.85 13.28
C LYS A 49 1.55 -3.24 14.57
N LYS A 50 2.60 -2.43 14.48
CA LYS A 50 3.15 -1.71 15.66
C LYS A 50 2.11 -0.80 16.30
N LYS A 51 1.20 -0.23 15.49
CA LYS A 51 0.12 0.65 15.98
C LYS A 51 -1.09 -0.11 16.49
N LEU A 52 -1.41 -1.25 15.91
CA LEU A 52 -2.51 -2.12 16.32
C LEU A 52 -2.17 -3.01 17.53
N ALA A 53 -1.06 -2.78 18.23
CA ALA A 53 -0.65 -3.50 19.43
C ALA A 53 -1.68 -3.31 20.58
N GLY A 54 -2.76 -4.09 20.54
CA GLY A 54 -3.89 -4.03 21.48
C GLY A 54 -5.26 -4.19 20.81
N ASN A 55 -5.38 -3.99 19.49
CA ASN A 55 -6.63 -4.16 18.75
C ASN A 55 -6.32 -4.77 17.37
N PRO A 56 -6.37 -6.11 17.21
CA PRO A 56 -5.95 -6.83 16.00
C PRO A 56 -6.98 -6.70 14.87
N GLY A 57 -7.58 -5.52 14.70
CA GLY A 57 -8.42 -5.19 13.57
C GLY A 57 -7.72 -5.58 12.27
N LYS A 58 -8.51 -5.98 11.29
CA LYS A 58 -8.05 -6.41 9.97
C LYS A 58 -7.17 -5.29 9.37
N VAL A 59 -5.88 -5.56 9.19
CA VAL A 59 -4.89 -4.59 8.64
C VAL A 59 -5.47 -3.99 7.37
N HIS A 60 -5.61 -2.67 7.31
CA HIS A 60 -6.23 -2.01 6.16
C HIS A 60 -5.17 -1.26 5.35
N ILE A 61 -5.04 -1.61 4.07
CA ILE A 61 -4.11 -0.98 3.12
C ILE A 61 -4.89 -0.52 1.89
N VAL A 62 -4.68 0.74 1.49
CA VAL A 62 -5.21 1.30 0.24
C VAL A 62 -4.06 1.62 -0.70
N CYS A 63 -4.06 1.02 -1.89
CA CYS A 63 -3.05 1.23 -2.92
C CYS A 63 -3.63 2.07 -4.08
N TYR A 64 -3.07 3.26 -4.25
CA TYR A 64 -3.38 4.18 -5.33
C TYR A 64 -2.37 4.01 -6.47
N ILE A 65 -2.88 3.75 -7.66
CA ILE A 65 -2.07 3.64 -8.88
C ILE A 65 -2.84 4.21 -10.07
N SER A 66 -2.15 4.86 -11.01
CA SER A 66 -2.82 5.29 -12.24
C SER A 66 -3.15 4.09 -13.11
N LYS A 67 -4.23 4.18 -13.90
CA LYS A 67 -4.59 3.08 -14.82
C LYS A 67 -3.45 2.74 -15.79
N SER A 68 -2.77 3.76 -16.34
CA SER A 68 -1.61 3.57 -17.21
C SER A 68 -0.48 2.78 -16.55
N LEU A 69 -0.11 3.12 -15.31
CA LEU A 69 0.93 2.40 -14.58
C LEU A 69 0.48 0.99 -14.20
N TYR A 70 -0.78 0.81 -13.84
CA TYR A 70 -1.34 -0.51 -13.56
C TYR A 70 -1.29 -1.42 -14.79
N ASP A 71 -1.67 -0.91 -15.96
CA ASP A 71 -1.67 -1.68 -17.20
C ASP A 71 -0.26 -2.16 -17.58
N GLU A 72 0.75 -1.33 -17.29
CA GLU A 72 2.18 -1.62 -17.50
C GLU A 72 2.83 -2.52 -16.44
N MET A 73 2.14 -2.81 -15.31
CA MET A 73 2.68 -3.70 -14.29
C MET A 73 2.85 -5.12 -14.83
N SER A 74 3.89 -5.80 -14.34
CA SER A 74 4.10 -7.21 -14.64
C SER A 74 2.93 -8.06 -14.13
N VAL A 75 2.71 -9.21 -14.79
CA VAL A 75 1.69 -10.19 -14.40
C VAL A 75 1.85 -10.58 -12.92
N ASN A 76 3.06 -10.90 -12.47
CA ASN A 76 3.33 -11.25 -11.07
C ASN A 76 2.87 -10.17 -10.08
N ALA A 77 3.02 -8.89 -10.44
CA ALA A 77 2.62 -7.80 -9.56
C ALA A 77 1.09 -7.63 -9.53
N LYS A 78 0.41 -7.89 -10.65
CA LYS A 78 -1.07 -7.93 -10.71
C LYS A 78 -1.63 -9.14 -9.95
N GLU A 79 -1.01 -10.31 -10.08
CA GLU A 79 -1.36 -11.51 -9.31
C GLU A 79 -1.18 -11.30 -7.81
N PHE A 80 -0.08 -10.67 -7.40
CA PHE A 80 0.15 -10.32 -6.01
C PHE A 80 -0.90 -9.34 -5.47
N LEU A 81 -1.30 -8.33 -6.26
CA LEU A 81 -2.44 -7.46 -5.91
C LEU A 81 -3.72 -8.26 -5.67
N GLY A 82 -4.05 -9.17 -6.58
CA GLY A 82 -5.22 -10.07 -6.44
C GLY A 82 -5.11 -10.98 -5.22
N PHE A 83 -3.91 -11.49 -4.93
CA PHE A 83 -3.63 -12.25 -3.71
C PHE A 83 -3.88 -11.39 -2.45
N CYS A 84 -3.39 -10.16 -2.40
CA CYS A 84 -3.63 -9.27 -1.26
C CYS A 84 -5.13 -8.97 -1.06
N GLN A 85 -5.90 -8.84 -2.14
CA GLN A 85 -7.36 -8.63 -2.08
C GLN A 85 -8.14 -9.84 -1.55
N SER A 86 -7.62 -11.05 -1.75
CA SER A 86 -8.26 -12.30 -1.27
C SER A 86 -7.89 -12.68 0.16
N CYS A 87 -6.93 -11.99 0.79
CA CYS A 87 -6.48 -12.30 2.14
C CYS A 87 -7.56 -12.01 3.21
N MET A 88 -7.90 -13.00 4.03
CA MET A 88 -8.90 -12.81 5.11
C MET A 88 -8.42 -11.87 6.23
N GLY A 89 -7.10 -11.83 6.51
CA GLY A 89 -6.49 -11.05 7.59
C GLY A 89 -6.11 -9.60 7.22
N ILE A 90 -6.23 -9.21 5.95
CA ILE A 90 -5.88 -7.88 5.45
C ILE A 90 -7.05 -7.37 4.61
N LYS A 91 -7.51 -6.14 4.85
CA LYS A 91 -8.41 -5.42 3.94
C LYS A 91 -7.50 -4.69 2.97
N PHE A 92 -7.48 -5.10 1.72
CA PHE A 92 -6.67 -4.46 0.70
C PHE A 92 -7.57 -3.84 -0.37
N GLU A 93 -7.42 -2.54 -0.59
CA GLU A 93 -8.17 -1.79 -1.59
C GLU A 93 -7.22 -1.31 -2.69
N LEU A 94 -7.57 -1.59 -3.95
CA LEU A 94 -6.88 -1.05 -5.12
C LEU A 94 -7.72 0.10 -5.67
N ALA A 95 -7.20 1.32 -5.59
CA ALA A 95 -7.81 2.51 -6.15
C ALA A 95 -7.08 2.90 -7.44
N LEU A 96 -7.71 2.62 -8.58
CA LEU A 96 -7.23 3.13 -9.86
C LEU A 96 -7.61 4.61 -9.97
N ILE A 97 -6.61 5.48 -10.05
CA ILE A 97 -6.81 6.93 -10.18
C ILE A 97 -6.60 7.36 -11.63
N GLU A 98 -7.43 8.28 -12.11
CA GLU A 98 -7.15 9.00 -13.34
C GLU A 98 -6.12 10.09 -13.03
N MET A 99 -5.11 10.21 -13.91
CA MET A 99 -4.04 11.21 -13.82
C MET A 99 -4.27 12.30 -14.85
#